data_AF-A0A0B0IG38-F1
#
_entry.id   AF-A0A0B0IG38-F1
#
_cell.length_a   1.000
_cell.length_b   1.000
_cell.length_c   1.000
_cell.angle_alpha   90.00
_cell.angle_beta   90.00
_cell.angle_gamma   90.00
#
_symmetry.space_group_name_H-M   'P 1'
#
loop_
_entity.id
_entity.type
_entity.pdbx_description
1 polymer ?
#
loop_
_entity_poly.entity_id
_entity_poly.type
_entity_poly.pdbx_seq_one_letter_code
_entity_poly.pdbx_strand_id
1 'polypeptide(L)'
;MRTITEMKEELLASKGQGSADLVLVNAKVVFIHTEEIVKGCVYIKNGRIIAIHQDHCLKANDVFDCEGNYVIPYDLCLSLPEVCRLDEIRAVPGTFTKHRAF
;
A
#
# COMPACT_ATOMS: atom_id res chain seq x y z
N MET A 1 -13.09 15.35 -3.33
CA MET A 1 -12.81 15.60 -4.76
C MET A 1 -11.31 15.79 -4.90
N ARG A 2 -10.65 15.09 -5.84
CA ARG A 2 -9.19 15.23 -6.03
C ARG A 2 -8.88 16.56 -6.72
N THR A 3 -7.84 17.25 -6.29
CA THR A 3 -7.35 18.45 -6.96
C THR A 3 -6.30 18.10 -8.02
N ILE A 4 -6.12 18.98 -9.00
CA ILE A 4 -5.08 18.83 -10.03
C ILE A 4 -3.69 18.83 -9.39
N THR A 5 -3.50 19.60 -8.31
CA THR A 5 -2.24 19.67 -7.57
C THR A 5 -1.90 18.33 -6.93
N GLU A 6 -2.83 17.69 -6.22
CA GLU A 6 -2.62 16.37 -5.60
C GLU A 6 -2.27 15.30 -6.64
N MET A 7 -2.96 15.29 -7.79
CA MET A 7 -2.66 14.35 -8.88
C MET A 7 -1.26 14.57 -9.46
N LYS A 8 -0.84 15.84 -9.59
CA LYS A 8 0.51 16.17 -10.05
C LYS A 8 1.57 15.69 -9.06
N GLU A 9 1.34 15.87 -7.76
CA GLU A 9 2.26 15.39 -6.72
C GLU A 9 2.38 13.86 -6.71
N GLU A 10 1.26 13.15 -6.81
CA GLU A 10 1.21 11.69 -6.92
C GLU A 10 2.04 11.19 -8.12
N LEU A 11 1.88 11.84 -9.29
CA LEU A 11 2.63 11.50 -10.51
C LEU A 11 4.12 11.83 -10.43
N LEU A 12 4.50 12.92 -9.76
CA LEU A 12 5.90 13.27 -9.58
C LEU A 12 6.59 12.29 -8.61
N ALA A 13 5.92 11.92 -7.52
CA ALA A 13 6.43 10.95 -6.56
C ALA A 13 6.58 9.56 -7.18
N SER A 14 5.62 9.10 -8.00
CA SER A 14 5.73 7.79 -8.67
C SER A 14 6.87 7.70 -9.69
N LYS A 15 7.30 8.84 -10.25
CA LYS A 15 8.46 8.95 -11.14
C LYS A 15 9.79 9.14 -10.40
N GLY A 16 9.79 9.15 -9.06
CA GLY A 16 10.98 9.45 -8.24
C GLY A 16 11.39 10.92 -8.24
N GLN A 17 10.57 11.81 -8.82
CA GLN A 17 10.77 13.26 -8.84
C GLN A 17 10.10 13.97 -7.64
N GLY A 18 9.61 13.19 -6.68
CA GLY A 18 9.00 13.64 -5.43
C GLY A 18 9.18 12.58 -4.35
N SER A 19 8.67 12.86 -3.15
CA SER A 19 8.68 11.92 -2.02
C SER A 19 7.28 11.40 -1.74
N ALA A 20 7.15 10.07 -1.61
CA ALA A 20 5.98 9.42 -1.05
C ALA A 20 5.80 9.85 0.42
N ASP A 21 4.58 9.77 0.93
CA ASP A 21 4.33 10.00 2.35
C ASP A 21 4.82 8.80 3.17
N LEU A 22 4.52 7.59 2.70
CA LEU A 22 4.87 6.34 3.36
C LEU A 22 5.32 5.30 2.34
N VAL A 23 6.32 4.49 2.69
CA VAL A 23 6.62 3.24 2.01
C VAL A 23 6.46 2.07 2.96
N LEU A 24 5.78 1.02 2.51
CA LEU A 24 5.76 -0.28 3.14
C LEU A 24 6.89 -1.10 2.53
N VAL A 25 7.92 -1.47 3.29
CA VAL A 25 9.05 -2.28 2.80
C VAL A 25 8.90 -3.73 3.28
N ASN A 26 9.58 -4.67 2.60
CA ASN A 26 9.49 -6.10 2.87
C ASN A 26 8.03 -6.63 2.90
N ALA A 27 7.15 -6.06 2.10
CA ALA A 27 5.75 -6.46 2.04
C ALA A 27 5.54 -7.62 1.06
N LYS A 28 4.59 -8.51 1.36
CA LYS A 28 4.01 -9.46 0.39
C LYS A 28 2.68 -8.92 -0.10
N VAL A 29 2.67 -8.31 -1.28
CA VAL A 29 1.48 -7.70 -1.87
C VAL A 29 0.68 -8.76 -2.60
N VAL A 30 -0.61 -8.88 -2.27
CA VAL A 30 -1.52 -9.86 -2.86
C VAL A 30 -2.33 -9.21 -3.99
N PHE A 31 -2.11 -9.64 -5.22
CA PHE A 31 -2.89 -9.24 -6.39
C PHE A 31 -4.05 -10.22 -6.58
N ILE A 32 -5.23 -9.83 -6.10
CA ILE A 32 -6.43 -10.68 -6.15
C ILE A 32 -6.89 -11.03 -7.56
N HIS A 33 -6.60 -10.18 -8.54
CA HIS A 33 -7.05 -10.38 -9.91
C HIS A 33 -6.22 -11.42 -10.65
N THR A 34 -4.93 -11.53 -10.31
CA THR A 34 -3.99 -12.45 -10.93
C THR A 34 -3.64 -13.63 -10.03
N GLU A 35 -4.11 -13.61 -8.77
CA GLU A 35 -3.75 -14.57 -7.72
C GLU A 35 -2.24 -14.61 -7.43
N GLU A 36 -1.51 -13.55 -7.80
CA GLU A 36 -0.07 -13.44 -7.59
C GLU A 36 0.27 -12.78 -6.26
N ILE A 37 1.33 -13.27 -5.62
CA ILE A 37 1.93 -12.65 -4.45
C ILE A 37 3.30 -12.10 -4.85
N VAL A 38 3.45 -10.79 -4.82
CA VAL A 38 4.70 -10.11 -5.16
C VAL A 38 5.34 -9.57 -3.89
N LYS A 39 6.60 -9.93 -3.66
CA LYS A 39 7.41 -9.30 -2.61
C LYS A 39 7.90 -7.95 -3.10
N GLY A 40 7.79 -6.94 -2.26
CA GLY A 40 8.35 -5.64 -2.58
C GLY A 40 7.97 -4.52 -1.64
N CYS A 41 8.08 -3.31 -2.20
CA CYS A 41 7.83 -2.05 -1.56
C CYS A 41 6.58 -1.39 -2.15
N VAL A 42 5.67 -0.92 -1.29
CA VAL A 42 4.44 -0.21 -1.69
C VAL A 42 4.53 1.24 -1.26
N TYR A 43 4.40 2.17 -2.21
CA TYR A 43 4.53 3.60 -1.96
C TYR A 43 3.18 4.28 -1.93
N ILE A 44 2.99 5.14 -0.93
CA ILE A 44 1.71 5.76 -0.61
C ILE A 44 1.89 7.28 -0.61
N LYS A 45 1.04 7.98 -1.34
CA LYS A 45 0.94 9.45 -1.32
C LYS A 45 -0.53 9.86 -1.27
N ASN A 46 -0.87 10.83 -0.44
CA ASN A 46 -2.23 11.36 -0.31
C ASN A 46 -3.28 10.25 -0.02
N GLY A 47 -2.87 9.22 0.73
CA GLY A 47 -3.69 8.04 1.05
C GLY A 47 -3.94 7.08 -0.12
N ARG A 48 -3.11 7.12 -1.17
CA ARG A 48 -3.22 6.28 -2.37
C ARG A 48 -1.92 5.58 -2.68
N ILE A 49 -2.01 4.35 -3.21
CA ILE A 49 -0.86 3.64 -3.76
C ILE A 49 -0.43 4.34 -5.06
N ILE A 50 0.82 4.79 -5.12
CA ILE A 50 1.39 5.47 -6.29
C ILE A 50 2.39 4.61 -7.07
N ALA A 51 2.96 3.58 -6.41
CA ALA A 51 3.90 2.65 -7.03
C ALA A 51 4.03 1.35 -6.22
N ILE A 52 4.39 0.27 -6.90
CA ILE A 52 4.80 -1.01 -6.31
C ILE A 52 6.08 -1.42 -7.03
N HIS A 53 7.15 -1.65 -6.28
CA HIS A 53 8.45 -2.08 -6.81
C HIS A 53 9.00 -3.27 -6.02
N GLN A 54 9.78 -4.15 -6.63
CA GLN A 54 10.43 -5.24 -5.90
C GLN A 54 11.45 -4.70 -4.88
N ASP A 55 12.22 -3.69 -5.28
CA ASP A 55 13.23 -3.06 -4.44
C ASP A 55 12.82 -1.67 -3.96
N HIS A 56 13.43 -1.21 -2.86
CA HIS A 56 13.22 0.14 -2.37
C HIS A 56 14.01 1.15 -3.22
N CYS A 57 13.35 1.77 -4.20
CA CYS A 57 13.97 2.66 -5.19
C CYS A 57 13.41 4.10 -5.22
N LEU A 58 12.29 4.40 -4.56
CA LEU A 58 11.71 5.75 -4.49
C LEU A 58 11.87 6.35 -3.10
N LYS A 59 11.86 7.69 -3.03
CA LYS A 59 11.92 8.41 -1.75
C LYS A 59 10.58 8.36 -1.05
N ALA A 60 10.61 8.19 0.28
CA ALA A 60 9.45 8.29 1.14
C ALA A 60 9.82 9.05 2.42
N ASN A 61 8.87 9.76 3.00
CA ASN A 61 9.07 10.47 4.26
C ASN A 61 9.09 9.50 5.44
N ASP A 62 8.17 8.53 5.43
CA ASP A 62 8.08 7.48 6.43
C ASP A 62 8.32 6.10 5.81
N VAL A 63 8.93 5.21 6.58
CA VAL A 63 9.20 3.82 6.20
C VAL A 63 8.57 2.92 7.27
N PHE A 64 7.75 1.97 6.82
CA PHE A 64 7.19 0.93 7.67
C PHE A 64 7.68 -0.43 7.18
N ASP A 65 8.39 -1.16 8.03
CA ASP A 65 8.82 -2.53 7.72
C ASP A 65 7.67 -3.50 7.98
N CYS A 66 7.22 -4.18 6.92
CA CYS A 66 6.19 -5.20 7.03
C CYS A 66 6.74 -6.54 7.51
N GLU A 67 8.05 -6.73 7.67
CA GLU A 67 8.67 -7.96 8.19
C GLU A 67 8.26 -9.22 7.39
N GLY A 68 7.95 -9.08 6.10
CA GLY A 68 7.46 -10.19 5.26
C GLY A 68 5.97 -10.50 5.42
N ASN A 69 5.20 -9.65 6.12
CA ASN A 69 3.75 -9.76 6.25
C ASN A 69 3.02 -9.40 4.96
N TYR A 70 1.76 -9.84 4.88
CA TYR A 70 0.90 -9.62 3.73
C TYR A 70 0.22 -8.25 3.76
N VAL A 71 0.16 -7.61 2.60
CA VAL A 71 -0.59 -6.38 2.37
C VAL A 71 -1.75 -6.72 1.45
N ILE A 72 -2.97 -6.56 1.97
CA ILE A 72 -4.22 -6.94 1.31
C ILE A 72 -5.17 -5.72 1.32
N PRO A 73 -5.94 -5.50 0.24
CA PRO A 73 -7.00 -4.49 0.25
C PRO A 73 -8.04 -4.76 1.37
N TYR A 74 -8.42 -3.72 2.10
CA TYR A 74 -9.35 -3.80 3.24
C TYR A 74 -10.68 -4.48 2.90
N ASP A 75 -11.30 -4.16 1.75
CA ASP A 75 -12.61 -4.71 1.37
C ASP A 75 -12.58 -6.24 1.15
N LEU A 76 -11.40 -6.79 0.90
CA LEU A 76 -11.21 -8.24 0.75
C LEU A 76 -11.01 -8.95 2.09
N CYS A 77 -10.42 -8.27 3.08
CA CYS A 77 -10.19 -8.84 4.41
C CYS A 77 -11.51 -9.27 5.08
N LEU A 78 -12.60 -8.57 4.79
CA LEU A 78 -13.93 -8.84 5.37
C LEU A 78 -14.67 -10.03 4.73
N SER A 79 -14.28 -10.48 3.54
CA SER A 79 -15.01 -11.50 2.78
C SER A 79 -14.35 -12.90 2.77
N LEU A 80 -13.15 -13.03 3.35
CA LEU A 80 -12.41 -14.30 3.38
C LEU A 80 -12.03 -14.70 4.82
N PRO A 81 -12.97 -15.26 5.61
CA PRO A 81 -12.68 -15.73 6.96
C PRO A 81 -11.66 -16.88 6.99
N GLU A 82 -11.53 -17.67 5.91
CA GLU A 82 -10.55 -18.77 5.83
C GLU A 82 -9.14 -18.35 5.41
N VAL A 83 -9.00 -17.21 4.71
CA VAL A 83 -7.69 -16.67 4.30
C VAL A 83 -7.10 -15.76 5.40
N CYS A 84 -7.95 -15.26 6.29
CA CYS A 84 -7.59 -14.41 7.42
C CYS A 84 -7.84 -15.11 8.77
N ARG A 85 -7.00 -16.09 9.13
CA ARG A 85 -6.76 -16.31 10.57
C ARG A 85 -5.99 -15.10 11.08
N LEU A 86 -6.75 -14.16 11.64
CA LEU A 86 -6.31 -12.91 12.27
C LEU A 86 -5.44 -13.11 13.52
N ASP A 87 -5.14 -14.36 13.87
CA ASP A 87 -4.34 -14.72 15.04
C ASP A 87 -2.83 -14.76 14.73
N GLU A 88 -2.42 -14.89 13.47
CA GLU A 88 -1.01 -15.01 13.06
C GLU A 88 -0.57 -14.07 11.92
N ILE A 89 -1.51 -13.44 11.22
CA ILE A 89 -1.20 -12.43 10.21
C ILE A 89 -1.24 -11.06 10.89
N ARG A 90 -0.07 -10.47 11.15
CA ARG A 90 0.04 -9.03 11.42
C ARG A 90 -0.23 -8.27 10.11
N ALA A 91 -1.48 -8.28 9.67
CA ALA A 91 -1.92 -7.49 8.54
C ALA A 91 -1.81 -6.03 8.97
N VAL A 92 -0.99 -5.25 8.27
CA VAL A 92 -1.04 -3.80 8.38
C VAL A 92 -2.36 -3.38 7.71
N PRO A 93 -3.35 -2.88 8.44
CA PRO A 93 -4.61 -2.45 7.82
C PRO A 93 -4.28 -1.27 6.92
N GLY A 94 -4.22 -1.52 5.61
CA GLY A 94 -4.10 -0.48 4.61
C GLY A 94 -5.44 0.21 4.44
N THR A 95 -5.75 1.21 5.29
CA THR A 95 -6.88 2.11 5.06
C THR A 95 -6.56 2.99 3.84
N PHE A 96 -6.83 2.51 2.64
CA PHE A 96 -6.60 3.26 1.38
C PHE A 96 -7.84 4.00 0.88
N THR A 97 -8.79 4.25 1.78
CA THR A 97 -9.99 5.05 1.49
C THR A 97 -10.26 5.98 2.65
N LYS A 98 -9.69 7.19 2.61
CA LYS A 98 -10.25 8.33 3.36
C LYS A 98 -11.65 8.61 2.77
N HIS A 99 -12.68 8.00 3.35
CA HIS A 99 -13.98 8.62 3.68
C HIS A 99 -14.97 7.56 4.16
N ARG A 100 -15.06 7.40 5.48
CA ARG A 100 -16.31 7.66 6.19
C ARG A 100 -16.00 7.85 7.68
N ALA A 101 -16.14 9.08 8.15
CA ALA A 101 -16.52 9.32 9.53
C ALA A 101 -17.90 8.68 9.73
N PHE A 102 -18.02 7.80 10.70
CA PHE A 102 -19.09 7.72 11.69
C PHE A 102 -18.59 6.89 12.87
#